data_AF-A0A0B2QJL7-F1
#
_entry.id   AF-A0A0B2QJL7-F1
#
_cell.length_a   1.000
_cell.length_b   1.000
_cell.length_c   1.000
_cell.angle_alpha   90.00
_cell.angle_beta   90.00
_cell.angle_gamma   90.00
#
_symmetry.space_group_name_H-M   'P 1'
#
loop_
_entity.id
_entity.type
_entity.pdbx_description
1 polymer ?
#
loop_
_entity_poly.entity_id
_entity_poly.type
_entity_poly.pdbx_seq_one_letter_code
_entity_poly.pdbx_strand_id
1 'polypeptide(L)' 'MGDLNTWISAALTDEVTCLDGFEGSKGTNVKLLQNRVQNASYITSNALALINKLATEGLGSINDP' A
#
# COMPACT_ATOMS: atom_id res chain seq x y z
N MET A 1 7.82 6.84 -14.39
CA MET A 1 6.65 6.83 -13.49
C MET A 1 5.82 5.55 -13.62
N GLY A 2 5.62 5.03 -14.84
CA GLY A 2 4.86 3.78 -15.07
C GLY A 2 5.33 2.60 -14.22
N ASP A 3 6.61 2.22 -14.29
CA ASP A 3 7.12 1.07 -13.54
C ASP A 3 6.94 1.20 -12.03
N LEU A 4 7.20 2.39 -11.48
CA LEU A 4 7.03 2.67 -10.06
C LEU A 4 5.57 2.53 -9.62
N ASN A 5 4.63 3.01 -10.46
CA ASN A 5 3.20 2.84 -10.22
C ASN A 5 2.80 1.36 -10.23
N THR A 6 3.28 0.61 -11.22
CA THR A 6 3.03 -0.83 -11.35
C THR A 6 3.54 -1.59 -10.13
N TRP A 7 4.77 -1.33 -9.68
CA TRP A 7 5.35 -2.03 -8.53
C TRP A 7 4.63 -1.73 -7.22
N ILE A 8 4.28 -0.47 -6.97
CA ILE A 8 3.56 -0.09 -5.74
C ILE A 8 2.11 -0.60 -5.75
N SER A 9 1.44 -0.59 -6.92
CA SER A 9 0.11 -1.19 -7.06
C SER A 9 0.13 -2.71 -6.86
N ALA A 10 1.17 -3.37 -7.34
CA ALA A 10 1.37 -4.80 -7.11
C ALA A 10 1.62 -5.10 -5.63
N ALA A 11 2.50 -4.35 -4.97
CA ALA A 11 2.75 -4.50 -3.54
C ALA A 11 1.47 -4.34 -2.70
N LEU A 12 0.64 -3.34 -3.01
CA LEU A 12 -0.66 -3.15 -2.33
C LEU A 12 -1.61 -4.32 -2.56
N THR A 13 -1.62 -4.87 -3.78
CA THR A 13 -2.44 -6.04 -4.14
C THR A 13 -1.98 -7.29 -3.39
N ASP A 14 -0.67 -7.50 -3.26
CA ASP A 14 -0.09 -8.63 -2.52
C ASP A 14 -0.41 -8.55 -1.02
N GLU A 15 -0.38 -7.35 -0.44
CA GLU A 15 -0.75 -7.12 0.97
C GLU A 15 -2.23 -7.40 1.23
N VAL A 16 -3.13 -6.95 0.34
CA VAL A 16 -4.57 -7.26 0.43
C VAL A 16 -4.82 -8.75 0.27
N THR A 17 -4.22 -9.37 -0.75
CA THR A 17 -4.35 -10.82 -0.99
C THR A 17 -3.80 -11.64 0.18
N CYS A 18 -2.73 -11.17 0.82
CA CYS A 18 -2.20 -11.77 2.04
C CYS A 18 -3.25 -11.76 3.16
N LEU A 19 -3.88 -10.61 3.43
CA LEU A 19 -4.91 -10.49 4.46
C LEU A 19 -6.13 -11.39 4.18
N ASP A 20 -6.58 -11.43 2.92
CA ASP A 20 -7.68 -12.29 2.47
C ASP A 20 -7.37 -13.78 2.71
N GLY A 21 -6.11 -14.20 2.49
CA GLY A 21 -5.66 -15.57 2.75
C GLY A 21 -5.72 -15.98 4.23
N PHE A 22 -5.81 -15.02 5.16
CA PHE A 22 -5.97 -15.26 6.59
C PHE A 22 -7.40 -15.00 7.10
N GLU A 23 -8.37 -14.75 6.23
CA GLU A 23 -9.76 -14.58 6.64
C GLU A 23 -10.27 -15.81 7.41
N GLY A 24 -10.95 -15.60 8.54
CA GLY A 24 -11.43 -16.68 9.42
C GLY A 24 -10.35 -17.39 10.24
N SER A 25 -9.06 -17.14 9.99
CA SER A 25 -7.96 -17.67 10.80
C SER A 25 -7.89 -16.99 12.17
N LYS A 26 -7.60 -17.77 13.22
CA LYS A 26 -7.54 -17.29 14.61
C LYS A 26 -6.20 -17.63 15.26
N GLY A 27 -5.71 -16.72 16.09
CA GLY A 27 -4.49 -16.92 16.87
C GLY A 27 -3.75 -15.61 17.09
N THR A 28 -2.99 -15.50 18.18
CA THR A 28 -2.24 -14.28 18.52
C THR A 28 -1.24 -13.91 17.43
N ASN A 29 -0.54 -14.90 16.85
CA ASN A 29 0.42 -14.68 15.77
C ASN A 29 -0.26 -14.23 14.47
N VAL A 30 -1.44 -14.78 14.15
CA VAL A 30 -2.23 -14.37 12.98
C VAL A 30 -2.67 -12.91 13.12
N LYS A 31 -3.19 -12.52 14.29
CA LYS A 31 -3.56 -11.12 14.56
C LYS A 31 -2.37 -10.17 14.46
N LEU A 32 -1.22 -10.58 15.00
CA LEU A 32 0.01 -9.77 14.92
C LEU A 32 0.47 -9.60 13.46
N LEU A 33 0.40 -10.66 12.66
CA LEU A 33 0.70 -10.62 11.22
C LEU A 33 -0.27 -9.70 10.49
N GLN A 34 -1.58 -9.89 10.67
CA GLN A 34 -2.63 -9.08 10.03
C GLN A 34 -2.44 -7.59 10.34
N ASN A 35 -2.19 -7.23 11.60
CA ASN A 35 -1.93 -5.83 11.99
C ASN A 35 -0.68 -5.25 11.30
N ARG A 36 0.38 -6.04 11.14
CA ARG A 36 1.62 -5.58 10.48
C ARG A 36 1.42 -5.38 8.98
N VAL A 37 0.76 -6.34 8.32
CA VAL A 37 0.45 -6.25 6.88
C VAL A 37 -0.52 -5.10 6.61
N GLN A 38 -1.51 -4.88 7.47
CA GLN A 38 -2.43 -3.75 7.35
C GLN A 38 -1.72 -2.40 7.55
N ASN A 39 -0.75 -2.31 8.45
CA ASN A 39 0.06 -1.10 8.58
C ASN A 39 0.94 -0.85 7.33
N ALA A 40 1.50 -1.91 6.74
CA ALA A 40 2.23 -1.81 5.49
C ALA A 40 1.34 -1.31 4.35
N SER A 41 0.10 -1.82 4.24
CA SER A 41 -0.83 -1.40 3.20
C SER A 41 -1.27 0.07 3.29
N TYR A 42 -1.36 0.63 4.50
CA TYR A 42 -1.55 2.08 4.64
C TYR A 42 -0.36 2.88 4.09
N ILE A 43 0.86 2.44 4.37
CA ILE A 43 2.07 3.11 3.87
C ILE A 43 2.15 2.99 2.34
N THR A 44 1.93 1.78 1.81
CA THR A 44 1.94 1.50 0.37
C THR A 44 0.87 2.29 -0.37
N SER A 45 -0.36 2.38 0.17
CA SER A 45 -1.45 3.19 -0.38
C SER A 45 -1.13 4.69 -0.40
N ASN A 46 -0.57 5.21 0.71
CA ASN A 46 -0.13 6.61 0.77
C ASN A 46 0.98 6.91 -0.25
N ALA A 47 1.95 6.00 -0.40
CA ALA A 47 3.01 6.12 -1.39
C ALA A 47 2.44 6.12 -2.82
N LEU A 48 1.47 5.25 -3.10
CA LEU A 48 0.78 5.20 -4.40
C LEU A 48 0.08 6.52 -4.71
N ALA A 49 -0.60 7.13 -3.73
CA ALA A 49 -1.24 8.43 -3.88
C ALA A 49 -0.23 9.53 -4.23
N LEU A 50 0.90 9.59 -3.53
CA LEU A 50 1.96 10.56 -3.81
C LEU A 50 2.60 10.35 -5.19
N ILE A 51 2.83 9.10 -5.57
CA ILE A 51 3.35 8.72 -6.89
C ILE A 51 2.38 9.14 -7.99
N ASN A 52 1.09 8.90 -7.79
CA ASN A 52 0.04 9.34 -8.72
C ASN A 52 0.03 10.86 -8.86
N LYS A 53 0.02 11.60 -7.74
CA LYS A 53 0.05 13.07 -7.75
C LYS A 53 1.28 13.61 -8.49
N LEU A 54 2.45 13.03 -8.22
CA LEU A 54 3.69 13.40 -8.89
C LEU A 54 3.67 13.05 -10.40
N ALA A 55 3.05 11.93 -10.77
CA ALA A 55 2.90 11.54 -12.17
C ALA A 55 1.99 12.50 -12.96
N THR A 56 0.95 13.02 -12.32
CA THR A 56 -0.05 13.89 -12.97
C THR A 56 0.34 15.36 -12.96
N GLU A 57 0.95 15.84 -11.88
CA GLU A 57 1.15 17.29 -11.65
C GLU A 57 2.64 17.70 -11.58
N GLY A 58 3.57 16.75 -11.52
CA GLY A 58 5.01 17.01 -11.36
C GLY A 58 5.39 17.48 -9.93
N LEU A 59 6.68 17.72 -9.69
CA LEU A 59 7.21 18.08 -8.37
C LEU A 59 6.68 19.43 -7.83
N GLY A 60 6.14 20.28 -8.69
CA GLY A 60 5.58 21.59 -8.29
C GLY A 60 4.37 21.48 -7.37
N SER A 61 3.61 20.38 -7.47
CA SER A 61 2.38 20.15 -6.71
C SER A 61 2.60 19.60 -5.29
N ILE A 62 3.78 19.05 -4.99
CA ILE A 62 4.07 18.52 -3.64
C ILE A 62 4.20 19.66 -2.61
N ASN A 63 4.38 20.90 -3.07
CA ASN A 63 4.57 22.08 -2.23
C ASN A 63 3.30 22.88 -1.93
N ASP A 64 2.13 22.49 -2.46
CA ASP A 64 0.86 23.12 -2.06
C ASP A 64 0.33 22.47 -0.78
N PRO A 65 -0.05 23.28 0.24
CA PRO A 65 -0.41 22.82 1.58
C PRO A 65 -1.67 21.94 1.64
#